data_AF-A0A962WH71-F1
#
_entry.id   AF-A0A962WH71-F1
#
_cell.length_a   1.000
_cell.length_b   1.000
_cell.length_c   1.000
_cell.angle_alpha   90.00
_cell.angle_beta   90.00
_cell.angle_gamma   90.00
#
_symmetry.space_group_name_H-M   'P 1'
#
loop_
_entity.id
_entity.type
_entity.pdbx_description
1 polymer ?
#
loop_
_entity_poly.entity_id
_entity_poly.type
_entity_poly.pdbx_seq_one_letter_code
_entity_poly.pdbx_strand_id
1 'polypeptide(L)'
;MGLLLLVGLGAALPVQAQWRLVQPDSAEGGSAEASATTRTYTYVESDAGDRLTVATRDDGEVYARIEMPRGRLLALAATGCPTYIVDTLPASIFATPYAGAQPVCKVSPRGLEIPLGSIRDDSLDSPPVLHLMNGSELLLRYRLSTPGYRESRFTLRRSKQFLTQTLGGGVKVLDPALLDADASAAVEASADAAAAGAAPGAAAQ
;
A
#
# COMPACT_ATOMS: atom_id res chain seq x y z
N MET A 1 12.29 -14.87 -61.79
CA MET A 1 11.49 -14.11 -60.80
C MET A 1 11.67 -14.75 -59.44
N GLY A 2 12.50 -14.15 -58.58
CA GLY A 2 12.73 -14.63 -57.21
C GLY A 2 11.97 -13.73 -56.23
N LEU A 3 11.01 -14.32 -55.51
CA LEU A 3 10.22 -13.64 -54.48
C LEU A 3 10.98 -13.75 -53.15
N LEU A 4 11.57 -12.65 -52.68
CA LEU A 4 12.19 -12.55 -51.36
C LEU A 4 11.09 -12.31 -50.31
N LEU A 5 10.84 -13.32 -49.48
CA LEU A 5 10.00 -13.22 -48.28
C LEU A 5 10.81 -12.52 -47.17
N LEU A 6 10.51 -11.25 -46.92
CA LEU A 6 10.95 -10.52 -45.74
C LEU A 6 10.14 -11.03 -44.52
N VAL A 7 10.74 -11.95 -43.77
CA VAL A 7 10.25 -12.34 -42.45
C VAL A 7 10.52 -11.19 -41.48
N GLY A 8 9.53 -10.34 -41.28
CA GLY A 8 9.56 -9.27 -40.29
C GLY A 8 9.55 -9.86 -38.88
N LEU A 9 10.70 -9.86 -38.21
CA LEU A 9 10.83 -10.16 -36.80
C LEU A 9 10.16 -9.03 -35.99
N GLY A 10 8.89 -9.20 -35.65
CA GLY A 10 8.19 -8.33 -34.72
C GLY A 10 8.71 -8.56 -33.31
N ALA A 11 9.66 -7.74 -32.85
CA ALA A 11 10.06 -7.72 -31.45
C ALA A 11 8.89 -7.17 -30.62
N ALA A 12 8.20 -8.04 -29.88
CA ALA A 12 7.25 -7.63 -28.86
C ALA A 12 8.04 -6.87 -27.78
N LEU A 13 7.84 -5.56 -27.69
CA LEU A 13 8.42 -4.76 -26.62
C LEU A 13 7.86 -5.28 -25.28
N PRO A 14 8.70 -5.44 -24.24
CA PRO A 14 8.21 -5.85 -22.94
C PRO A 14 7.21 -4.79 -22.46
N VAL A 15 5.97 -5.21 -22.25
CA VAL A 15 4.97 -4.40 -21.56
C VAL A 15 5.47 -4.27 -20.13
N GLN A 16 6.17 -3.17 -19.83
CA GLN A 16 6.61 -2.91 -18.48
C GLN A 16 5.37 -2.71 -17.61
N ALA A 17 5.34 -3.42 -16.49
CA ALA A 17 4.36 -3.19 -15.44
C ALA A 17 4.33 -1.69 -15.12
N GLN A 18 3.17 -1.08 -15.35
CA GLN A 18 2.97 0.35 -15.13
C GLN A 18 1.76 0.54 -14.24
N TRP A 19 1.88 1.47 -13.31
CA TRP A 19 0.75 1.92 -12.52
C TRP A 19 -0.29 2.56 -13.43
N ARG A 20 -1.56 2.28 -13.13
CA ARG A 20 -2.71 2.79 -13.86
C ARG A 20 -3.68 3.39 -12.87
N LEU A 21 -4.20 4.56 -13.17
CA LEU A 21 -5.28 5.18 -12.42
C LEU A 21 -6.59 4.77 -13.08
N VAL A 22 -7.54 4.32 -12.29
CA VAL A 22 -8.92 4.13 -12.72
C VAL A 22 -9.78 5.06 -11.90
N GLN A 23 -10.38 6.02 -12.60
CA GLN A 23 -11.46 6.81 -12.05
C GLN A 23 -12.73 6.00 -12.35
N PRO A 24 -13.58 5.69 -11.35
CA PRO A 24 -14.88 5.13 -11.65
C PRO A 24 -15.59 6.15 -12.52
N ASP A 25 -15.79 5.82 -13.80
CA ASP A 25 -16.58 6.66 -14.69
C ASP A 25 -17.92 6.91 -14.01
N SER A 26 -18.28 8.17 -13.85
CA SER A 26 -19.57 8.59 -13.34
C SER A 26 -20.66 8.02 -14.24
N ALA A 27 -21.13 6.81 -13.91
CA ALA A 27 -22.25 6.09 -14.51
C ALA A 27 -22.29 6.05 -16.05
N GLU A 28 -21.80 4.95 -16.65
CA GLU A 28 -22.55 4.21 -17.67
C GLU A 28 -21.84 2.90 -18.06
N GLY A 29 -22.43 1.77 -17.66
CA GLY A 29 -22.26 0.51 -18.38
C GLY A 29 -21.01 -0.32 -18.08
N GLY A 30 -21.10 -1.17 -17.04
CA GLY A 30 -20.61 -2.55 -17.16
C GLY A 30 -19.29 -2.89 -16.48
N SER A 31 -19.35 -3.21 -15.18
CA SER A 31 -19.01 -4.55 -14.65
C SER A 31 -19.30 -4.57 -13.15
N ALA A 32 -20.29 -5.36 -12.74
CA ALA A 32 -20.88 -5.41 -11.41
C ALA A 32 -19.99 -6.05 -10.30
N GLU A 33 -18.66 -5.98 -10.43
CA GLU A 33 -17.71 -6.37 -9.37
C GLU A 33 -16.95 -5.17 -8.78
N ALA A 34 -17.14 -3.96 -9.32
CA ALA A 34 -16.80 -2.73 -8.61
C ALA A 34 -17.84 -2.50 -7.51
N SER A 35 -17.59 -3.08 -6.34
CA SER A 35 -18.36 -2.83 -5.11
C SER A 35 -18.61 -1.33 -4.97
N ALA A 36 -19.88 -0.94 -4.85
CA ALA A 36 -20.43 0.41 -4.99
C ALA A 36 -19.92 1.48 -3.99
N THR A 37 -18.75 1.30 -3.39
CA THR A 37 -18.18 2.10 -2.31
C THR A 37 -16.70 2.46 -2.53
N THR A 38 -16.17 2.23 -3.74
CA THR A 38 -14.74 2.44 -4.03
C THR A 38 -14.57 3.68 -4.91
N ARG A 39 -13.82 4.66 -4.39
CA ARG A 39 -13.40 5.86 -5.15
C ARG A 39 -12.39 5.49 -6.24
N THR A 40 -11.83 6.52 -6.90
CA THR A 40 -10.62 6.40 -7.72
C THR A 40 -9.63 5.42 -7.09
N TYR A 41 -9.18 4.45 -7.86
CA TYR A 41 -8.19 3.46 -7.42
C TYR A 41 -7.03 3.43 -8.39
N THR A 42 -5.92 2.87 -7.94
CA THR A 42 -4.78 2.61 -8.81
C THR A 42 -4.37 1.15 -8.74
N TYR A 43 -3.82 0.62 -9.82
CA TYR A 43 -3.31 -0.74 -9.83
C TYR A 43 -2.01 -0.87 -10.62
N VAL A 44 -1.27 -1.93 -10.32
CA VAL A 44 -0.11 -2.41 -11.07
C VAL A 44 -0.19 -3.93 -11.19
N GLU A 45 0.26 -4.47 -12.31
CA GLU A 45 0.31 -5.92 -12.55
C GLU A 45 1.74 -6.44 -12.39
N SER A 46 1.89 -7.64 -11.84
CA SER A 46 3.17 -8.35 -11.81
C SER A 46 3.46 -9.02 -13.15
N ASP A 47 4.71 -9.42 -13.39
CA ASP A 47 5.08 -10.22 -14.56
C ASP A 47 4.33 -11.57 -14.62
N ALA A 48 3.86 -12.07 -13.46
CA ALA A 48 3.07 -13.29 -13.37
C ALA A 48 1.57 -13.08 -13.65
N GLY A 49 1.14 -11.83 -13.88
CA GLY A 49 -0.24 -11.43 -14.12
C GLY A 49 -1.09 -11.26 -12.86
N ASP A 50 -0.48 -11.21 -11.67
CA ASP A 50 -1.21 -10.81 -10.46
C ASP A 50 -1.42 -9.31 -10.47
N ARG A 51 -2.50 -8.84 -9.85
CA ARG A 51 -2.81 -7.41 -9.76
C ARG A 51 -2.74 -6.95 -8.33
N LEU A 52 -1.98 -5.88 -8.07
CA LEU A 52 -2.04 -5.11 -6.84
C LEU A 52 -2.86 -3.85 -7.11
N THR A 53 -3.96 -3.70 -6.39
CA THR A 53 -4.83 -2.53 -6.43
C THR A 53 -4.73 -1.81 -5.09
N VAL A 54 -4.61 -0.49 -5.09
CA VAL A 54 -4.76 0.36 -3.90
C VAL A 54 -5.95 1.27 -4.11
N ALA A 55 -6.82 1.35 -3.12
CA ALA A 55 -8.06 2.10 -3.20
C ALA A 55 -8.46 2.67 -1.83
N THR A 56 -9.36 3.64 -1.89
CA THR A 56 -9.96 4.30 -0.72
C THR A 56 -11.46 4.02 -0.72
N ARG A 57 -11.99 3.60 0.43
CA ARG A 57 -13.43 3.44 0.69
C ARG A 57 -14.08 4.78 1.04
N ASP A 58 -15.40 4.84 1.02
CA ASP A 58 -16.15 6.05 1.36
C ASP A 58 -15.94 6.55 2.80
N ASP A 59 -15.64 5.63 3.72
CA ASP A 59 -15.33 5.93 5.13
C ASP A 59 -13.87 6.37 5.35
N GLY A 60 -13.08 6.48 4.29
CA GLY A 60 -11.67 6.86 4.35
C GLY A 60 -10.71 5.70 4.64
N GLU A 61 -11.19 4.45 4.76
CA GLU A 61 -10.30 3.29 4.85
C GLU A 61 -9.52 3.13 3.53
N VAL A 62 -8.18 3.04 3.65
CA VAL A 62 -7.27 2.76 2.55
C VAL A 62 -6.90 1.29 2.61
N TYR A 63 -7.04 0.58 1.49
CA TYR A 63 -6.73 -0.85 1.41
C TYR A 63 -5.93 -1.21 0.17
N ALA A 64 -5.13 -2.26 0.27
CA ALA A 64 -4.53 -2.97 -0.85
C ALA A 64 -5.35 -4.22 -1.15
N ARG A 65 -5.63 -4.50 -2.42
CA ARG A 65 -6.20 -5.77 -2.87
C ARG A 65 -5.22 -6.44 -3.82
N ILE A 66 -4.99 -7.72 -3.60
CA ILE A 66 -4.21 -8.56 -4.50
C ILE A 66 -5.12 -9.58 -5.15
N GLU A 67 -5.14 -9.61 -6.46
CA GLU A 67 -5.97 -10.50 -7.26
C GLU A 67 -5.09 -11.39 -8.13
N MET A 68 -5.34 -12.69 -8.09
CA MET A 68 -4.69 -13.65 -8.98
C MET A 68 -5.44 -13.71 -10.32
N PRO A 69 -4.74 -13.94 -11.45
CA PRO A 69 -5.36 -14.00 -12.75
C PRO A 69 -6.39 -15.15 -12.83
N ARG A 70 -7.52 -14.88 -13.48
CA ARG A 70 -8.59 -15.86 -13.69
C ARG A 70 -8.07 -17.04 -14.53
N GLY A 71 -8.54 -18.25 -14.24
CA GLY A 71 -8.19 -19.47 -14.99
C GLY A 71 -7.01 -20.28 -14.44
N ARG A 72 -6.36 -19.85 -13.35
CA ARG A 72 -5.39 -20.69 -12.63
C ARG A 72 -6.11 -21.55 -11.59
N LEU A 73 -5.71 -22.82 -11.47
CA LEU A 73 -6.21 -23.78 -10.47
C LEU A 73 -5.63 -23.53 -9.05
N LEU A 74 -5.07 -22.34 -8.82
CA LEU A 74 -4.46 -21.97 -7.55
C LEU A 74 -5.46 -21.16 -6.73
N ALA A 75 -5.65 -21.54 -5.47
CA ALA A 75 -6.41 -20.76 -4.50
C ALA A 75 -5.51 -20.36 -3.34
N LEU A 76 -5.80 -19.21 -2.74
CA LEU A 76 -5.16 -18.80 -1.49
C LEU A 76 -5.59 -19.71 -0.34
N ALA A 77 -4.69 -19.96 0.60
CA ALA A 77 -5.07 -20.57 1.87
C ALA A 77 -6.04 -19.65 2.61
N ALA A 78 -7.09 -20.20 3.21
CA ALA A 78 -8.07 -19.41 3.97
C ALA A 78 -7.48 -18.75 5.24
N THR A 79 -6.25 -19.13 5.63
CA THR A 79 -5.58 -18.62 6.83
C THR A 79 -4.19 -18.09 6.52
N GLY A 80 -3.82 -17.03 7.25
CA GLY A 80 -2.51 -16.40 7.19
C GLY A 80 -2.47 -15.19 6.25
N CYS A 81 -2.16 -14.03 6.81
CA CYS A 81 -1.91 -12.84 6.00
C CYS A 81 -0.59 -12.95 5.24
N PRO A 82 -0.52 -12.34 4.04
CA PRO A 82 0.71 -12.32 3.28
C PRO A 82 1.81 -11.57 4.05
N THR A 83 3.04 -11.95 3.81
CA THR A 83 4.20 -11.14 4.15
C THR A 83 4.57 -10.26 2.96
N TYR A 84 5.11 -9.08 3.23
CA TYR A 84 5.59 -8.20 2.18
C TYR A 84 6.97 -7.64 2.48
N ILE A 85 7.68 -7.29 1.42
CA ILE A 85 9.03 -6.74 1.48
C ILE A 85 9.08 -5.62 0.46
N VAL A 86 9.50 -4.43 0.88
CA VAL A 86 9.78 -3.30 -0.02
C VAL A 86 11.29 -3.07 -0.05
N ASP A 87 11.89 -3.03 -1.24
CA ASP A 87 13.29 -2.61 -1.50
C ASP A 87 14.43 -3.33 -0.77
N THR A 88 14.18 -4.43 -0.07
CA THR A 88 15.11 -5.11 0.88
C THR A 88 15.13 -4.56 2.30
N LEU A 89 14.24 -3.62 2.63
CA LEU A 89 13.95 -3.31 4.04
C LEU A 89 13.54 -4.62 4.75
N PRO A 90 13.92 -4.81 6.04
CA PRO A 90 13.55 -6.02 6.77
C PRO A 90 12.05 -6.24 6.65
N ALA A 91 11.68 -7.47 6.26
CA ALA A 91 10.32 -7.82 5.91
C ALA A 91 9.34 -7.32 6.98
N SER A 92 8.57 -6.30 6.65
CA SER A 92 7.45 -5.87 7.48
C SER A 92 6.30 -6.81 7.20
N ILE A 93 5.72 -7.36 8.26
CA ILE A 93 4.49 -8.13 8.09
C ILE A 93 3.36 -7.10 7.93
N PHE A 94 2.52 -7.22 6.90
CA PHE A 94 1.26 -6.46 6.81
C PHE A 94 0.36 -6.74 8.03
N ALA A 95 0.71 -7.78 8.80
CA ALA A 95 -0.05 -8.32 9.90
C ALA A 95 0.25 -7.71 11.28
N THR A 96 1.18 -6.75 11.39
CA THR A 96 1.30 -5.98 12.63
C THR A 96 0.45 -4.74 12.52
N PRO A 97 -0.64 -4.65 13.28
CA PRO A 97 -1.47 -3.47 13.26
C PRO A 97 -0.73 -2.31 13.87
N TYR A 98 -0.88 -1.15 13.25
CA TYR A 98 -0.71 0.09 13.96
C TYR A 98 -1.73 0.10 15.12
N ALA A 99 -1.26 0.21 16.37
CA ALA A 99 -2.08 0.25 17.59
C ALA A 99 -2.83 -1.05 18.03
N GLY A 100 -2.20 -2.23 17.97
CA GLY A 100 -2.61 -3.38 18.82
C GLY A 100 -3.83 -4.21 18.39
N ALA A 101 -4.44 -3.95 17.22
CA ALA A 101 -5.62 -4.68 16.74
C ALA A 101 -5.28 -5.64 15.58
N GLN A 102 -5.14 -6.96 15.77
CA GLN A 102 -4.78 -7.93 14.70
C GLN A 102 -5.38 -7.56 13.33
N PRO A 103 -4.59 -7.13 12.32
CA PRO A 103 -5.12 -6.75 11.02
C PRO A 103 -5.60 -8.03 10.36
N VAL A 104 -6.92 -8.16 10.30
CA VAL A 104 -7.56 -9.28 9.63
C VAL A 104 -7.54 -8.95 8.14
N CYS A 105 -6.48 -9.35 7.45
CA CYS A 105 -6.56 -9.40 5.99
C CYS A 105 -7.74 -10.29 5.61
N LYS A 106 -8.55 -9.85 4.65
CA LYS A 106 -9.69 -10.63 4.17
C LYS A 106 -9.18 -11.51 3.04
N VAL A 107 -9.10 -12.82 3.28
CA VAL A 107 -8.64 -13.76 2.26
C VAL A 107 -9.84 -14.40 1.58
N SER A 108 -9.81 -14.43 0.25
CA SER A 108 -10.73 -15.16 -0.60
C SER A 108 -9.93 -16.14 -1.48
N PRO A 109 -10.58 -17.14 -2.11
CA PRO A 109 -9.88 -18.07 -2.99
C PRO A 109 -9.10 -17.38 -4.14
N ARG A 110 -9.52 -16.18 -4.58
CA ARG A 110 -8.96 -15.49 -5.76
C ARG A 110 -8.11 -14.28 -5.45
N GLY A 111 -8.02 -13.90 -4.18
CA GLY A 111 -7.35 -12.68 -3.80
C GLY A 111 -7.50 -12.38 -2.33
N LEU A 112 -6.78 -11.36 -1.89
CA LEU A 112 -6.80 -10.92 -0.52
C LEU A 112 -6.88 -9.41 -0.45
N GLU A 113 -7.50 -8.90 0.62
CA GLU A 113 -7.60 -7.48 0.92
C GLU A 113 -6.85 -7.21 2.23
N ILE A 114 -6.03 -6.17 2.23
CA ILE A 114 -5.19 -5.77 3.36
C ILE A 114 -5.55 -4.32 3.71
N PRO A 115 -6.02 -4.04 4.93
CA PRO A 115 -6.18 -2.67 5.37
C PRO A 115 -4.78 -2.04 5.49
N LEU A 116 -4.61 -0.84 4.92
CA LEU A 116 -3.36 -0.08 4.99
C LEU A 116 -3.45 1.04 6.03
N GLY A 117 -4.65 1.53 6.33
CA GLY A 117 -4.90 2.58 7.32
C GLY A 117 -6.22 3.30 7.05
N SER A 118 -6.42 4.43 7.70
CA SER A 118 -7.60 5.28 7.47
C SER A 118 -7.18 6.74 7.40
N ILE A 119 -7.78 7.49 6.47
CA ILE A 119 -7.59 8.93 6.34
C ILE A 119 -8.43 9.64 7.41
N ARG A 120 -7.80 10.51 8.20
CA ARG A 120 -8.45 11.37 9.21
C ARG A 120 -7.81 12.75 9.14
N ASP A 121 -8.62 13.80 9.09
CA ASP A 121 -8.16 15.20 9.05
C ASP A 121 -7.07 15.43 7.97
N ASP A 122 -7.35 14.98 6.75
CA ASP A 122 -6.45 15.03 5.59
C ASP A 122 -5.08 14.37 5.82
N SER A 123 -4.99 13.44 6.76
CA SER A 123 -3.75 12.73 7.12
C SER A 123 -3.98 11.22 7.15
N LEU A 124 -2.97 10.47 6.75
CA LEU A 124 -2.93 9.01 6.78
C LEU A 124 -1.67 8.57 7.50
N ASP A 125 -1.83 8.02 8.70
CA ASP A 125 -0.75 7.36 9.41
C ASP A 125 -0.67 5.90 8.93
N SER A 126 0.27 5.63 8.03
CA SER A 126 0.41 4.32 7.42
C SER A 126 1.85 4.10 6.93
N PRO A 127 2.72 3.50 7.75
CA PRO A 127 4.03 3.05 7.30
C PRO A 127 3.96 2.17 6.03
N PRO A 128 3.00 1.23 5.87
CA PRO A 128 2.86 0.47 4.63
C PRO A 128 2.64 1.35 3.38
N VAL A 129 1.78 2.38 3.45
CA VAL A 129 1.57 3.28 2.31
C VAL A 129 2.83 4.11 2.05
N LEU A 130 3.51 4.58 3.08
CA LEU A 130 4.76 5.32 2.94
C LEU A 130 5.83 4.48 2.22
N HIS A 131 5.96 3.20 2.58
CA HIS A 131 6.87 2.27 1.89
C HIS A 131 6.45 2.06 0.43
N LEU A 132 5.16 1.86 0.15
CA LEU A 132 4.68 1.73 -1.23
C LEU A 132 4.97 2.97 -2.06
N MET A 133 4.84 4.17 -1.48
CA MET A 133 5.08 5.44 -2.16
C MET A 133 6.57 5.74 -2.42
N ASN A 134 7.46 5.33 -1.51
CA ASN A 134 8.88 5.67 -1.61
C ASN A 134 9.77 4.50 -2.04
N GLY A 135 9.18 3.32 -2.25
CA GLY A 135 9.90 2.13 -2.69
C GLY A 135 10.11 2.01 -4.20
N SER A 136 10.88 1.01 -4.61
CA SER A 136 11.17 0.64 -6.00
C SER A 136 10.59 -0.73 -6.42
N GLU A 137 10.51 -1.68 -5.50
CA GLU A 137 9.96 -3.02 -5.69
C GLU A 137 9.20 -3.49 -4.44
N LEU A 138 8.06 -4.16 -4.65
CA LEU A 138 7.30 -4.88 -3.64
C LEU A 138 7.33 -6.38 -3.96
N LEU A 139 7.83 -7.18 -3.02
CA LEU A 139 7.71 -8.63 -3.03
C LEU A 139 6.62 -9.04 -2.04
N LEU A 140 5.62 -9.76 -2.54
CA LEU A 140 4.49 -10.28 -1.76
C LEU A 140 4.56 -11.80 -1.73
N ARG A 141 4.53 -12.38 -0.53
CA ARG A 141 4.51 -13.83 -0.34
C ARG A 141 3.24 -14.25 0.38
N TYR A 142 2.51 -15.19 -0.22
CA TYR A 142 1.26 -15.72 0.33
C TYR A 142 1.21 -17.24 0.25
N ARG A 143 0.42 -17.82 1.15
CA ARG A 143 0.23 -19.26 1.26
C ARG A 143 -0.89 -19.72 0.32
N LEU A 144 -0.67 -20.84 -0.36
CA LEU A 144 -1.67 -21.47 -1.22
C LEU A 144 -2.50 -22.50 -0.43
N SER A 145 -3.71 -22.81 -0.91
CA SER A 145 -4.55 -23.85 -0.34
C SER A 145 -3.93 -25.25 -0.46
N THR A 146 -3.16 -25.47 -1.51
CA THR A 146 -2.23 -26.60 -1.64
C THR A 146 -0.93 -26.33 -0.89
N PRO A 147 -0.19 -27.35 -0.44
CA PRO A 147 1.12 -27.14 0.18
C PRO A 147 2.02 -26.26 -0.69
N GLY A 148 2.52 -25.16 -0.13
CA GLY A 148 3.44 -24.25 -0.81
C GLY A 148 3.18 -22.77 -0.54
N TYR A 149 4.03 -21.96 -1.14
CA TYR A 149 3.96 -20.51 -1.14
C TYR A 149 4.04 -20.02 -2.58
N ARG A 150 3.48 -18.84 -2.81
CA ARG A 150 3.67 -18.09 -4.04
C ARG A 150 4.22 -16.72 -3.72
N GLU A 151 5.09 -16.26 -4.60
CA GLU A 151 5.67 -14.93 -4.55
C GLU A 151 5.24 -14.14 -5.79
N SER A 152 4.87 -12.88 -5.58
CA SER A 152 4.52 -11.92 -6.62
C SER A 152 5.39 -10.68 -6.45
N ARG A 153 5.99 -10.22 -7.54
CA ARG A 153 6.81 -9.01 -7.57
C ARG A 153 6.08 -7.90 -8.31
N PHE A 154 6.02 -6.72 -7.71
CA PHE A 154 5.40 -5.54 -8.29
C PHE A 154 6.41 -4.42 -8.33
N THR A 155 6.48 -3.72 -9.45
CA THR A 155 7.26 -2.49 -9.50
C THR A 155 6.54 -1.37 -8.76
N LEU A 156 7.30 -0.60 -7.98
CA LEU A 156 6.81 0.63 -7.33
C LEU A 156 7.27 1.88 -8.11
N ARG A 157 7.81 1.72 -9.32
CA ARG A 157 8.16 2.86 -10.18
C ARG A 157 6.93 3.74 -10.43
N ARG A 158 7.03 5.02 -10.05
CA ARG A 158 5.95 6.02 -10.11
C ARG A 158 4.77 5.76 -9.17
N SER A 159 4.86 4.80 -8.25
CA SER A 159 3.78 4.51 -7.28
C SER A 159 3.36 5.76 -6.52
N LYS A 160 4.31 6.60 -6.07
CA LYS A 160 4.05 7.87 -5.38
C LYS A 160 3.01 8.73 -6.09
N GLN A 161 3.19 8.95 -7.39
CA GLN A 161 2.32 9.80 -8.19
C GLN A 161 0.89 9.25 -8.23
N PHE A 162 0.74 7.95 -8.48
CA PHE A 162 -0.56 7.30 -8.59
C PHE A 162 -1.25 7.19 -7.23
N LEU A 163 -0.50 6.84 -6.18
CA LEU A 163 -1.01 6.77 -4.82
C LEU A 163 -1.45 8.14 -4.31
N THR A 164 -0.69 9.23 -4.57
CA THR A 164 -1.14 10.59 -4.25
C THR A 164 -2.46 10.94 -4.96
N GLN A 165 -2.66 10.50 -6.21
CA GLN A 165 -3.93 10.73 -6.92
C GLN A 165 -5.08 9.88 -6.33
N THR A 166 -4.82 8.63 -5.96
CA THR A 166 -5.80 7.72 -5.36
C THR A 166 -6.22 8.15 -3.94
N LEU A 167 -5.28 8.61 -3.12
CA LEU A 167 -5.54 9.07 -1.76
C LEU A 167 -6.23 10.44 -1.76
N GLY A 168 -5.99 11.25 -2.80
CA GLY A 168 -6.39 12.65 -2.89
C GLY A 168 -5.19 13.56 -2.66
N GLY A 169 -4.98 14.54 -3.54
CA GLY A 169 -3.75 15.36 -3.57
C GLY A 169 -3.46 16.18 -2.32
N GLY A 170 -4.43 16.34 -1.42
CA GLY A 170 -4.26 17.01 -0.12
C GLY A 170 -3.88 16.10 1.04
N VAL A 171 -3.95 14.77 0.86
CA VAL A 171 -3.72 13.82 1.96
C VAL A 171 -2.23 13.70 2.27
N LYS A 172 -1.86 13.95 3.52
CA LYS A 172 -0.49 13.80 4.04
C LYS A 172 -0.30 12.38 4.55
N VAL A 173 0.67 11.66 3.99
CA VAL A 173 1.08 10.35 4.53
C VAL A 173 2.21 10.58 5.52
N LEU A 174 1.97 10.24 6.79
CA LEU A 174 2.89 10.53 7.88
C LEU A 174 3.90 9.40 8.07
N ASP A 175 5.12 9.78 8.45
CA ASP A 175 6.15 8.86 8.92
C ASP A 175 6.05 8.75 10.45
N PRO A 176 5.81 7.55 11.01
CA PRO A 176 5.77 7.37 12.47
C PRO A 176 7.03 7.91 13.16
N ALA A 177 8.20 7.80 12.52
CA ALA A 177 9.46 8.27 13.09
C ALA A 177 9.49 9.80 13.28
N LEU A 178 8.71 10.55 12.49
CA LEU A 178 8.60 12.00 12.64
C LEU A 178 7.63 12.39 13.76
N LEU A 179 6.63 11.55 14.05
CA LEU A 179 5.65 11.82 15.12
C LEU A 179 6.28 11.65 16.52
N ASP A 180 7.18 10.69 16.68
CA ASP A 180 7.89 10.48 17.95
C ASP A 180 8.94 11.59 18.21
N ALA A 181 9.54 12.14 17.15
CA ALA A 181 10.52 13.22 17.26
C ALA A 181 9.89 14.52 17.79
N ASP A 182 8.70 14.90 17.30
CA ASP A 182 7.99 16.09 17.79
C ASP A 182 7.46 15.89 19.22
N ALA A 183 7.02 14.67 19.58
CA ALA A 183 6.57 14.36 20.93
C ALA A 183 7.72 14.44 21.95
N SER A 184 8.90 13.91 21.61
CA SER A 184 10.08 13.99 22.48
C SER A 184 10.58 15.44 22.67
N ALA A 185 10.60 16.25 21.59
CA ALA A 185 10.98 17.66 21.67
C ALA A 185 10.01 18.51 22.51
N ALA A 186 8.71 18.22 22.46
CA ALA A 186 7.70 18.91 23.28
C ALA A 186 7.84 18.59 24.78
N VAL A 187 8.19 17.34 25.13
CA VAL A 187 8.47 16.96 26.52
C VAL A 187 9.72 17.67 27.05
N GLU A 188 10.80 17.72 26.27
CA GLU A 188 12.03 18.44 26.65
C GLU A 188 11.79 19.94 26.83
N ALA A 189 11.06 20.59 25.92
CA ALA A 189 10.73 22.02 26.04
C ALA A 189 9.86 22.35 27.27
N SER A 190 8.99 21.42 27.71
CA SER A 190 8.18 21.60 28.91
C SER A 190 8.99 21.40 30.22
N ALA A 191 10.04 20.57 30.19
CA ALA A 191 10.90 20.33 31.35
C ALA A 191 11.80 21.54 31.65
N ASP A 192 12.34 22.21 30.63
CA ASP A 192 13.15 23.43 30.81
C ASP A 192 12.33 24.62 31.32
N ALA A 193 11.07 24.74 30.91
CA ALA A 193 10.17 25.77 31.42
C ALA A 193 9.85 25.58 32.93
N ALA A 194 9.79 24.33 33.41
CA ALA A 194 9.60 24.03 34.83
C ALA A 194 10.85 24.32 35.67
N ALA A 195 12.05 24.13 35.12
CA ALA A 195 13.32 24.43 35.80
C ALA A 195 13.57 25.94 35.94
N ALA A 196 13.12 26.76 34.99
CA ALA A 196 13.27 28.22 35.03
C ALA A 196 12.30 28.93 36.02
N GLY A 197 11.28 28.24 36.52
CA GLY A 197 10.28 28.80 37.46
C GLY A 197 10.65 28.69 38.95
N ALA A 198 11.68 27.92 39.31
CA ALA A 198 12.07 27.72 40.70
C ALA A 198 13.10 28.77 41.18
N ALA A 199 12.68 30.03 41.30
CA ALA A 199 13.44 31.04 42.03
C ALA A 199 13.26 30.80 43.55
N PRO A 200 14.32 30.52 44.33
CA PRO A 200 14.22 30.44 45.78
C PRO A 200 13.90 31.83 46.34
N GLY A 201 12.66 31.99 46.79
CA GLY A 201 12.21 33.15 47.56
C GLY A 201 13.07 33.32 48.81
N ALA A 202 13.63 34.51 48.92
CA ALA A 202 14.33 35.05 50.07
C ALA A 202 13.71 34.64 51.42
N ALA A 203 14.49 33.95 52.24
CA ALA A 203 14.28 33.96 53.69
C ALA A 203 15.17 35.04 54.28
N ALA A 204 14.54 36.17 54.61
CA ALA A 204 15.12 37.28 55.33
C ALA A 204 14.90 37.08 56.84
N GLN A 205 15.95 37.46 57.59
CA GLN A 205 16.03 37.82 59.01
C GLN A 205 16.03 36.69 60.05
#